data_AF-A0A950WSS0-F1
#
_entry.id   AF-A0A950WSS0-F1
#
_cell.length_a   1.000
_cell.length_b   1.000
_cell.length_c   1.000
_cell.angle_alpha   90.00
_cell.angle_beta   90.00
_cell.angle_gamma   90.00
#
_symmetry.space_group_name_H-M   'P 1'
#
loop_
_entity.id
_entity.type
_entity.pdbx_description
1 polymer ?
#
loop_
_entity_poly.entity_id
_entity_poly.type
_entity_poly.pdbx_seq_one_letter_code
_entity_poly.pdbx_strand_id
1 'polypeptide(L)'
;PSAPEAAAATTATVTPQVLGEQFSRPDAAAAAPATVHAATRAGMPSGPPGVDLRVSGTGYRACSNVYVFFDGTRLGTAHPDATGAIPHSDVVVPGDVSPGRHIVETSCYPSGRPVLRTTTFVVTPASIHRSPISTAVPTPNQISFSPKSIAVSTAGALGLLFLIAFPSELFNSTLEEHYDEVRGWLPRRRVRPRPGGASKKGRDAPVSAAERGIKFGLFLVAGGILYALLSPSFGLNWSSVANVLGLTLSLIVVTIGFALPGMVYMRRRFHDSGYIEILPGTVLLAAACVLVSRAIHFQPGYLYGLIAGVAFRRELTKRAEGRLTAVSAAFVLVVSVVAWIVRVPIAHAASNGHPGFWLVVADAGLSSVFLLGLDSLVISLLPLRFLEGSKLRSWSKAGWATLFGVTLFAFVHLLLRPDSGYVANTRISPTGLVVGLFIAFGALSVVFWGYFRFRPARVGAEVPAEPREFDLTGRL
;
A
#
# COMPACT_ATOMS: atom_id res chain seq x y z
N PRO A 1 -42.90 8.93 -96.64
CA PRO A 1 -43.37 10.31 -96.83
C PRO A 1 -44.27 10.74 -95.67
N SER A 2 -43.75 11.66 -94.85
CA SER A 2 -44.49 12.65 -94.04
C SER A 2 -45.79 12.22 -93.32
N ALA A 3 -45.67 12.13 -91.98
CA ALA A 3 -46.72 12.43 -90.99
C ALA A 3 -47.33 13.85 -91.22
N PRO A 4 -48.41 14.31 -90.54
CA PRO A 4 -49.00 13.92 -89.24
C PRO A 4 -50.56 13.74 -89.33
N GLU A 5 -51.45 13.65 -88.33
CA GLU A 5 -51.60 14.42 -87.09
C GLU A 5 -52.78 13.88 -86.22
N ALA A 6 -52.53 13.88 -84.90
CA ALA A 6 -53.39 14.07 -83.73
C ALA A 6 -54.85 13.56 -83.60
N ALA A 7 -55.02 12.72 -82.56
CA ALA A 7 -55.86 12.89 -81.37
C ALA A 7 -57.39 12.69 -81.41
N ALA A 8 -57.85 11.67 -80.67
CA ALA A 8 -58.86 11.82 -79.61
C ALA A 8 -58.76 10.65 -78.61
N ALA A 9 -58.91 10.98 -77.32
CA ALA A 9 -58.66 10.16 -76.14
C ALA A 9 -59.75 9.13 -75.83
N THR A 10 -59.40 8.05 -75.11
CA THR A 10 -59.98 7.75 -73.78
C THR A 10 -59.39 6.49 -73.12
N THR A 11 -59.48 6.51 -71.78
CA THR A 11 -59.52 5.39 -70.82
C THR A 11 -58.21 4.81 -70.29
N ALA A 12 -58.01 5.07 -69.00
CA ALA A 12 -56.99 4.52 -68.13
C ALA A 12 -57.34 3.09 -67.68
N THR A 13 -56.35 2.21 -67.56
CA THR A 13 -56.32 1.15 -66.54
C THR A 13 -54.88 0.76 -66.20
N VAL A 14 -54.54 0.99 -64.93
CA VAL A 14 -53.43 0.55 -64.08
C VAL A 14 -52.44 -0.48 -64.66
N THR A 15 -51.18 -0.09 -64.76
CA THR A 15 -50.02 -0.91 -65.15
C THR A 15 -49.39 -1.64 -63.93
N PRO A 16 -48.98 -2.91 -64.07
CA PRO A 16 -48.32 -3.66 -63.00
C PRO A 16 -46.78 -3.54 -63.04
N GLN A 17 -46.21 -3.63 -61.84
CA GLN A 17 -44.86 -4.01 -61.41
C GLN A 17 -43.72 -4.05 -62.46
N VAL A 18 -42.71 -3.21 -62.23
CA VAL A 18 -41.34 -3.44 -62.69
C VAL A 18 -40.47 -3.75 -61.48
N LEU A 19 -39.86 -4.94 -61.50
CA LEU A 19 -38.83 -5.37 -60.55
C LEU A 19 -37.66 -4.38 -60.54
N GLY A 20 -37.43 -3.76 -59.40
CA GLY A 20 -36.13 -3.23 -59.01
C GLY A 20 -35.64 -4.02 -57.82
N GLU A 21 -34.57 -4.80 -58.02
CA GLU A 21 -33.88 -5.54 -56.97
C GLU A 21 -33.51 -4.62 -55.79
N GLN A 22 -34.26 -4.74 -54.69
CA GLN A 22 -33.82 -4.26 -53.40
C GLN A 22 -32.82 -5.27 -52.85
N PHE A 23 -31.53 -4.97 -52.99
CA PHE A 23 -30.52 -5.49 -52.07
C PHE A 23 -30.81 -4.89 -50.68
N SER A 24 -31.72 -5.53 -49.95
CA SER A 24 -31.89 -5.32 -48.53
C SER A 24 -30.59 -5.70 -47.84
N ARG A 25 -29.76 -4.70 -47.49
CA ARG A 25 -28.82 -4.88 -46.37
C ARG A 25 -29.67 -5.33 -45.19
N PRO A 26 -29.31 -6.40 -44.47
CA PRO A 26 -29.97 -6.71 -43.23
C PRO A 26 -29.87 -5.47 -42.37
N ASP A 27 -31.01 -5.00 -41.89
CA ASP A 27 -31.12 -3.89 -40.97
C ASP A 27 -29.96 -3.94 -39.97
N ALA A 28 -29.13 -2.90 -40.01
CA ALA A 28 -28.33 -2.55 -38.86
C ALA A 28 -29.35 -2.28 -37.76
N ALA A 29 -29.71 -3.32 -37.00
CA ALA A 29 -30.51 -3.23 -35.81
C ALA A 29 -29.95 -2.03 -35.05
N ALA A 30 -30.73 -0.95 -35.00
CA ALA A 30 -30.32 0.30 -34.39
C ALA A 30 -29.80 -0.05 -33.00
N ALA A 31 -28.48 -0.07 -32.84
CA ALA A 31 -27.87 -0.51 -31.60
C ALA A 31 -28.43 0.42 -30.53
N ALA A 32 -29.09 -0.15 -29.52
CA ALA A 32 -29.62 0.61 -28.41
C ALA A 32 -28.54 1.60 -27.94
N PRO A 33 -28.91 2.87 -27.66
CA PRO A 33 -27.93 3.89 -27.33
C PRO A 33 -27.07 3.38 -26.19
N ALA A 34 -25.76 3.40 -26.40
CA ALA A 34 -24.81 2.89 -25.44
C ALA A 34 -24.87 3.72 -24.14
N THR A 35 -25.20 3.09 -23.02
CA THR A 35 -25.39 3.79 -21.74
C THR A 35 -24.35 3.39 -20.69
N VAL A 36 -24.25 4.22 -19.66
CA VAL A 36 -23.64 3.84 -18.38
C VAL A 36 -24.56 4.29 -17.26
N HIS A 37 -24.71 3.42 -16.26
CA HIS A 37 -25.52 3.66 -15.08
C HIS A 37 -24.65 3.38 -13.85
N ALA A 38 -24.77 4.24 -12.84
CA ALA A 38 -24.06 4.10 -11.58
C ALA A 38 -25.07 4.27 -10.44
N ALA A 39 -25.21 3.24 -9.62
CA ALA A 39 -26.16 3.22 -8.53
C ALA A 39 -25.60 2.41 -7.35
N THR A 40 -26.11 2.66 -6.15
CA THR A 40 -25.80 1.83 -4.99
C THR A 40 -26.35 0.41 -5.18
N ARG A 41 -25.99 -0.52 -4.30
CA ARG A 41 -26.62 -1.86 -4.28
C ARG A 41 -28.15 -1.82 -4.17
N ALA A 42 -28.70 -0.79 -3.54
CA ALA A 42 -30.14 -0.57 -3.42
C ALA A 42 -30.77 0.08 -4.66
N GLY A 43 -30.00 0.29 -5.74
CA GLY A 43 -30.48 0.93 -6.97
C GLY A 43 -30.59 2.46 -6.88
N MET A 44 -30.03 3.09 -5.84
CA MET A 44 -30.11 4.54 -5.67
C MET A 44 -29.00 5.26 -6.44
N PRO A 45 -29.27 6.35 -7.18
CA PRO A 45 -28.25 7.15 -7.86
C PRO A 45 -27.46 8.08 -6.90
N SER A 46 -27.60 7.85 -5.59
CA SER A 46 -26.98 8.64 -4.53
C SER A 46 -26.66 7.76 -3.32
N GLY A 47 -25.68 8.19 -2.52
CA GLY A 47 -25.29 7.52 -1.28
C GLY A 47 -24.10 8.19 -0.60
N PRO A 48 -23.75 7.78 0.62
CA PRO A 48 -22.64 8.39 1.37
C PRO A 48 -21.27 7.99 0.79
N PRO A 49 -20.19 8.66 1.20
CA PRO A 49 -18.84 8.18 0.92
C PRO A 49 -18.65 6.73 1.40
N GLY A 50 -17.85 5.92 0.70
CA GLY A 50 -17.63 4.52 1.06
C GLY A 50 -18.76 3.54 0.75
N VAL A 51 -19.90 4.00 0.22
CA VAL A 51 -20.97 3.11 -0.24
C VAL A 51 -20.52 2.28 -1.44
N ASP A 52 -21.01 1.05 -1.53
CA ASP A 52 -20.77 0.22 -2.70
C ASP A 52 -21.57 0.76 -3.91
N LEU A 53 -20.86 0.89 -5.03
CA LEU A 53 -21.32 1.48 -6.27
C LEU A 53 -21.28 0.40 -7.37
N ARG A 54 -22.46 0.07 -7.89
CA ARG A 54 -22.63 -0.81 -9.03
C ARG A 54 -22.66 0.02 -10.31
N VAL A 55 -21.69 -0.23 -11.18
CA VAL A 55 -21.61 0.40 -12.51
C VAL A 55 -21.98 -0.62 -13.58
N SER A 56 -22.98 -0.31 -14.39
CA SER A 56 -23.41 -1.14 -15.52
C SER A 56 -23.47 -0.29 -16.79
N GLY A 57 -23.42 -0.93 -17.96
CA GLY A 57 -23.51 -0.18 -19.21
C GLY A 57 -23.36 -1.03 -20.46
N THR A 58 -23.55 -0.40 -21.62
CA THR A 58 -23.50 -1.04 -22.94
C THR A 58 -22.64 -0.23 -23.90
N GLY A 59 -22.25 -0.85 -25.03
CA GLY A 59 -21.50 -0.20 -26.10
C GLY A 59 -19.97 -0.27 -25.96
N TYR A 60 -19.47 -1.31 -25.29
CA TYR A 60 -18.04 -1.56 -25.08
C TYR A 60 -17.49 -2.71 -25.96
N ARG A 61 -18.13 -3.03 -27.10
CA ARG A 61 -17.72 -4.16 -27.98
C ARG A 61 -16.26 -4.09 -28.43
N ALA A 62 -15.71 -2.88 -28.56
CA ALA A 62 -14.32 -2.66 -28.96
C ALA A 62 -13.32 -2.71 -27.78
N CYS A 63 -13.80 -2.79 -26.53
CA CYS A 63 -12.94 -2.83 -25.35
C CYS A 63 -12.65 -4.28 -24.94
N SER A 64 -11.40 -4.59 -24.65
CA SER A 64 -11.05 -5.83 -23.93
C SER A 64 -11.24 -5.69 -22.41
N ASN A 65 -11.05 -4.49 -21.89
CA ASN A 65 -11.28 -4.11 -20.50
C ASN A 65 -11.99 -2.76 -20.48
N VAL A 66 -12.88 -2.56 -19.51
CA VAL A 66 -13.52 -1.27 -19.26
C VAL A 66 -13.14 -0.79 -17.88
N TYR A 67 -12.39 0.30 -17.83
CA TYR A 67 -11.94 0.93 -16.60
C TYR A 67 -12.99 1.92 -16.13
N VAL A 68 -13.32 1.87 -14.85
CA VAL A 68 -14.30 2.75 -14.19
C VAL A 68 -13.55 3.81 -13.40
N PHE A 69 -13.93 5.07 -13.58
CA PHE A 69 -13.34 6.22 -12.91
C PHE A 69 -14.41 7.04 -12.19
N PHE A 70 -14.00 7.72 -11.12
CA PHE A 70 -14.81 8.63 -10.33
C PHE A 70 -14.05 9.93 -10.21
N ASP A 71 -14.55 10.99 -10.83
CA ASP A 71 -13.87 12.27 -11.02
C ASP A 71 -12.42 12.11 -11.53
N GLY A 72 -12.23 11.23 -12.53
CA GLY A 72 -10.92 10.90 -13.08
C GLY A 72 -10.06 9.95 -12.23
N THR A 73 -10.48 9.57 -11.02
CA THR A 73 -9.80 8.59 -10.18
C THR A 73 -10.24 7.18 -10.55
N ARG A 74 -9.32 6.31 -10.93
CA ARG A 74 -9.68 4.94 -11.31
C ARG A 74 -10.12 4.13 -10.08
N LEU A 75 -11.34 3.59 -10.13
CA LEU A 75 -11.90 2.76 -9.06
C LEU A 75 -11.76 1.26 -9.31
N GLY A 76 -11.81 0.83 -10.58
CA GLY A 76 -11.80 -0.59 -10.90
C GLY A 76 -11.81 -0.88 -12.39
N THR A 77 -11.93 -2.17 -12.71
CA THR A 77 -11.94 -2.71 -14.07
C THR A 77 -13.05 -3.73 -14.21
N ALA A 78 -13.79 -3.65 -15.30
CA ALA A 78 -14.80 -4.62 -15.71
C ALA A 78 -14.44 -5.26 -17.05
N HIS A 79 -14.99 -6.45 -17.31
CA HIS A 79 -14.80 -7.15 -18.57
C HIS A 79 -16.14 -7.17 -19.30
N PRO A 80 -16.23 -6.56 -20.49
CA PRO A 80 -17.46 -6.59 -21.26
C PRO A 80 -17.72 -8.00 -21.80
N ASP A 81 -18.99 -8.38 -21.87
CA ASP A 81 -19.41 -9.63 -22.50
C ASP A 81 -19.31 -9.57 -24.04
N ALA A 82 -19.66 -10.67 -24.71
CA ALA A 82 -19.64 -10.74 -26.18
C ALA A 82 -20.51 -9.68 -26.88
N THR A 83 -21.51 -9.14 -26.18
CA THR A 83 -22.39 -8.08 -26.71
C THR A 83 -21.81 -6.68 -26.48
N GLY A 84 -20.71 -6.57 -25.72
CA GLY A 84 -20.12 -5.30 -25.30
C GLY A 84 -20.85 -4.67 -24.11
N ALA A 85 -21.56 -5.47 -23.31
CA ALA A 85 -22.23 -5.01 -22.11
C ALA A 85 -21.43 -5.36 -20.86
N ILE A 86 -21.51 -4.50 -19.85
CA ILE A 86 -21.01 -4.74 -18.50
C ILE A 86 -22.25 -4.90 -17.63
N PRO A 87 -22.58 -6.13 -17.20
CA PRO A 87 -23.78 -6.37 -16.40
C PRO A 87 -23.68 -5.68 -15.04
N HIS A 88 -22.51 -5.73 -14.41
CA HIS A 88 -22.17 -4.96 -13.22
C HIS A 88 -20.66 -4.97 -13.00
N SER A 89 -20.16 -3.86 -12.47
CA SER A 89 -18.84 -3.71 -11.86
C SER A 89 -19.05 -3.20 -10.45
N ASP A 90 -18.64 -3.97 -9.46
CA ASP A 90 -18.74 -3.59 -8.05
C ASP A 90 -17.49 -2.79 -7.66
N VAL A 91 -17.64 -1.47 -7.64
CA VAL A 91 -16.65 -0.51 -7.15
C VAL A 91 -17.16 0.17 -5.89
N VAL A 92 -16.34 1.00 -5.26
CA VAL A 92 -16.69 1.68 -4.00
C VAL A 92 -16.47 3.17 -4.19
N VAL A 93 -17.41 3.99 -3.73
CA VAL A 93 -17.21 5.45 -3.67
C VAL A 93 -16.07 5.72 -2.68
N PRO A 94 -14.99 6.45 -3.02
CA PRO A 94 -13.89 6.67 -2.09
C PRO A 94 -14.33 7.38 -0.81
N GLY A 95 -13.77 6.96 0.33
CA GLY A 95 -14.16 7.46 1.66
C GLY A 95 -13.75 8.90 1.98
N ASP A 96 -13.00 9.57 1.10
CA ASP A 96 -12.55 10.96 1.21
C ASP A 96 -13.28 11.92 0.27
N VAL A 97 -14.22 11.42 -0.53
CA VAL A 97 -15.03 12.25 -1.42
C VAL A 97 -15.96 13.15 -0.60
N SER A 98 -15.96 14.43 -0.95
CA SER A 98 -16.86 15.42 -0.34
C SER A 98 -18.30 15.23 -0.84
N PRO A 99 -19.34 15.57 -0.05
CA PRO A 99 -20.71 15.54 -0.54
C PRO A 99 -20.91 16.47 -1.75
N GLY A 100 -21.69 16.03 -2.74
CA GLY A 100 -21.90 16.78 -3.96
C GLY A 100 -22.27 15.91 -5.16
N ARG A 101 -22.29 16.53 -6.35
CA ARG A 101 -22.50 15.82 -7.61
C ARG A 101 -21.14 15.45 -8.21
N HIS A 102 -20.95 14.17 -8.48
CA HIS A 102 -19.72 13.61 -9.02
C HIS A 102 -19.97 12.90 -10.34
N ILE A 103 -18.89 12.70 -11.10
CA ILE A 103 -18.95 12.08 -12.41
C ILE A 103 -18.33 10.69 -12.34
N VAL A 104 -19.08 9.70 -12.82
CA VAL A 104 -18.59 8.35 -13.06
C VAL A 104 -18.32 8.21 -14.54
N GLU A 105 -17.08 7.86 -14.88
CA GLU A 105 -16.59 7.78 -16.25
C GLU A 105 -16.14 6.35 -16.57
N THR A 106 -16.20 5.97 -17.84
CA THR A 106 -15.66 4.69 -18.31
C THR A 106 -14.73 4.88 -19.50
N SER A 107 -13.70 4.04 -19.61
CA SER A 107 -12.77 4.06 -20.74
C SER A 107 -12.28 2.65 -21.08
N CYS A 108 -11.95 2.38 -22.36
CA CYS A 108 -11.24 1.16 -22.72
C CYS A 108 -9.76 1.19 -22.25
N TYR A 109 -9.24 2.36 -21.86
CA TYR A 109 -7.81 2.56 -21.59
C TYR A 109 -7.53 2.80 -20.11
N PRO A 110 -6.42 2.26 -19.57
CA PRO A 110 -6.02 2.48 -18.18
C PRO A 110 -5.81 3.95 -17.82
N SER A 111 -5.50 4.79 -18.81
CA SER A 111 -5.31 6.23 -18.67
C SER A 111 -6.60 7.02 -18.42
N GLY A 112 -7.76 6.40 -18.62
CA GLY A 112 -9.07 7.06 -18.59
C GLY A 112 -9.38 7.88 -19.85
N ARG A 113 -8.49 7.88 -20.85
CA ARG A 113 -8.65 8.70 -22.06
C ARG A 113 -8.55 7.86 -23.34
N PRO A 114 -9.46 8.07 -24.31
CA PRO A 114 -10.65 8.92 -24.24
C PRO A 114 -11.70 8.37 -23.27
N VAL A 115 -12.47 9.26 -22.66
CA VAL A 115 -13.68 8.89 -21.90
C VAL A 115 -14.73 8.42 -22.90
N LEU A 116 -15.26 7.22 -22.68
CA LEU A 116 -16.27 6.63 -23.56
C LEU A 116 -17.67 7.01 -23.10
N ARG A 117 -17.97 6.82 -21.82
CA ARG A 117 -19.29 7.11 -21.26
C ARG A 117 -19.16 7.79 -19.90
N THR A 118 -20.17 8.57 -19.57
CA THR A 118 -20.25 9.33 -18.32
C THR A 118 -21.68 9.25 -17.76
N THR A 119 -21.79 9.17 -16.44
CA THR A 119 -23.03 9.35 -15.69
C THR A 119 -22.73 10.12 -14.40
N THR A 120 -23.75 10.65 -13.75
CA THR A 120 -23.61 11.33 -12.47
C THR A 120 -23.96 10.42 -11.31
N PHE A 121 -23.26 10.59 -10.19
CA PHE A 121 -23.62 10.02 -8.89
C PHE A 121 -23.59 11.11 -7.82
N VAL A 122 -24.58 11.15 -6.93
CA VAL A 122 -24.65 12.18 -5.89
C VAL A 122 -24.17 11.61 -4.56
N VAL A 123 -23.05 12.15 -4.06
CA VAL A 123 -22.53 11.79 -2.75
C VAL A 123 -23.27 12.60 -1.69
N THR A 124 -23.96 11.90 -0.79
CA THR A 124 -24.78 12.52 0.25
C THR A 124 -23.96 12.74 1.53
N PRO A 125 -24.25 13.80 2.30
CA PRO A 125 -23.68 13.94 3.64
C PRO A 125 -24.02 12.74 4.52
N ALA A 126 -23.07 12.32 5.35
CA ALA A 126 -23.27 11.25 6.32
C ALA A 126 -22.58 11.61 7.64
N SER A 127 -23.24 11.29 8.76
CA SER A 127 -22.64 11.45 10.08
C SER A 127 -21.48 10.48 10.30
N ILE A 128 -21.54 9.32 9.65
CA ILE A 128 -20.50 8.30 9.67
C ILE A 128 -20.44 7.58 8.32
N HIS A 129 -19.22 7.32 7.86
CA HIS A 129 -18.95 6.56 6.64
C HIS A 129 -17.59 5.86 6.73
N ARG A 130 -17.32 4.96 5.77
CA ARG A 130 -16.05 4.22 5.70
C ARG A 130 -14.88 5.16 5.41
N SER A 131 -13.71 4.81 5.94
CA SER A 131 -12.50 5.59 5.74
C SER A 131 -11.86 5.32 4.37
N PRO A 132 -11.02 6.23 3.85
CA PRO A 132 -10.38 6.07 2.55
C PRO A 132 -9.52 4.81 2.44
N ILE A 133 -8.81 4.47 3.51
CA ILE A 133 -8.01 3.24 3.58
C ILE A 133 -8.89 2.00 3.42
N SER A 134 -10.08 1.96 4.03
CA SER A 134 -10.99 0.83 3.90
C SER A 134 -11.57 0.65 2.51
N THR A 135 -11.83 1.77 1.83
CA THR A 135 -12.36 1.80 0.46
C THR A 135 -11.28 1.54 -0.59
N ALA A 136 -10.02 1.81 -0.27
CA ALA A 136 -8.88 1.62 -1.17
C ALA A 136 -8.27 0.21 -1.08
N VAL A 137 -8.46 -0.50 0.03
CA VAL A 137 -8.02 -1.90 0.17
C VAL A 137 -9.02 -2.79 -0.55
N PRO A 138 -8.61 -3.60 -1.55
CA PRO A 138 -9.50 -4.51 -2.24
C PRO A 138 -9.93 -5.66 -1.33
N THR A 139 -11.07 -6.27 -1.64
CA THR A 139 -11.49 -7.56 -1.09
C THR A 139 -11.00 -8.71 -1.97
N PRO A 140 -10.91 -9.95 -1.48
CA PRO A 140 -10.51 -11.11 -2.29
C PRO A 140 -11.28 -11.26 -3.60
N ASN A 141 -12.57 -10.91 -3.60
CA ASN A 141 -13.44 -11.02 -4.77
C ASN A 141 -13.14 -9.97 -5.86
N GLN A 142 -12.43 -8.90 -5.52
CA GLN A 142 -12.04 -7.84 -6.45
C GLN A 142 -10.68 -8.12 -7.12
N ILE A 143 -9.98 -9.19 -6.71
CA ILE A 143 -8.65 -9.51 -7.22
C ILE A 143 -8.75 -10.68 -8.20
N SER A 144 -8.18 -10.48 -9.39
CA SER A 144 -8.08 -11.55 -10.38
C SER A 144 -6.94 -12.51 -10.05
N PHE A 145 -7.28 -13.78 -9.81
CA PHE A 145 -6.35 -14.90 -9.66
C PHE A 145 -6.18 -15.72 -10.95
N SER A 146 -6.42 -15.11 -12.12
CA SER A 146 -6.14 -15.75 -13.41
C SER A 146 -4.65 -16.14 -13.54
N PRO A 147 -4.28 -17.18 -14.30
CA PRO A 147 -2.88 -17.53 -14.52
C PRO A 147 -2.04 -16.37 -15.06
N LYS A 148 -2.62 -15.55 -15.93
CA LYS A 148 -1.98 -14.34 -16.48
C LYS A 148 -1.70 -13.31 -15.39
N SER A 149 -2.65 -13.01 -14.51
CA SER A 149 -2.46 -12.04 -13.44
C SER A 149 -1.42 -12.49 -12.42
N ILE A 150 -1.43 -13.77 -12.08
CA ILE A 150 -0.41 -14.37 -11.20
C ILE A 150 0.97 -14.23 -11.85
N ALA A 151 1.12 -14.63 -13.12
CA ALA A 151 2.41 -14.54 -13.84
C ALA A 151 2.96 -13.10 -13.90
N VAL A 152 2.10 -12.11 -14.19
CA VAL A 152 2.50 -10.70 -14.21
C VAL A 152 2.94 -10.23 -12.82
N SER A 153 2.22 -10.60 -11.76
CA SER A 153 2.60 -10.26 -10.39
C SER A 153 3.87 -10.96 -9.93
N THR A 154 4.09 -12.22 -10.32
CA THR A 154 5.33 -12.94 -10.05
C THR A 154 6.50 -12.28 -10.76
N ALA A 155 6.37 -11.92 -12.03
CA ALA A 155 7.39 -11.19 -12.77
C ALA A 155 7.70 -9.82 -12.12
N GLY A 156 6.66 -9.08 -11.72
CA GLY A 156 6.81 -7.81 -11.00
C GLY A 156 7.54 -7.97 -9.67
N ALA A 157 7.16 -8.98 -8.86
CA ALA A 157 7.81 -9.28 -7.59
C ALA A 157 9.26 -9.72 -7.77
N LEU A 158 9.57 -10.57 -8.75
CA LEU A 158 10.94 -10.98 -9.07
C LEU A 158 11.80 -9.80 -9.55
N GLY A 159 11.24 -8.94 -10.41
CA GLY A 159 11.90 -7.71 -10.84
C GLY A 159 12.22 -6.79 -9.66
N LEU A 160 11.25 -6.61 -8.74
CA LEU A 160 11.44 -5.81 -7.53
C LEU A 160 12.46 -6.44 -6.58
N LEU A 161 12.42 -7.76 -6.40
CA LEU A 161 13.37 -8.52 -5.61
C LEU A 161 14.80 -8.33 -6.13
N PHE A 162 14.97 -8.42 -7.45
CA PHE A 162 16.27 -8.21 -8.10
C PHE A 162 16.78 -6.77 -7.93
N LEU A 163 15.90 -5.78 -8.17
CA LEU A 163 16.20 -4.35 -8.00
C LEU A 163 16.53 -3.98 -6.55
N ILE A 164 16.02 -4.73 -5.57
CA ILE A 164 16.33 -4.53 -4.15
C ILE A 164 17.62 -5.24 -3.76
N ALA A 165 17.78 -6.51 -4.14
CA ALA A 165 18.83 -7.36 -3.62
C ALA A 165 20.23 -6.87 -4.01
N PHE A 166 20.42 -6.47 -5.27
CA PHE A 166 21.72 -6.02 -5.77
C PHE A 166 22.22 -4.73 -5.09
N PRO A 167 21.47 -3.61 -5.10
CA PRO A 167 21.89 -2.39 -4.41
C PRO A 167 22.07 -2.58 -2.90
N SER A 168 21.22 -3.41 -2.27
CA SER A 168 21.32 -3.70 -0.84
C SER A 168 22.63 -4.40 -0.49
N GLU A 169 23.08 -5.36 -1.30
CA GLU A 169 24.36 -6.04 -1.10
C GLU A 169 25.52 -5.07 -1.23
N LEU A 170 25.52 -4.26 -2.30
CA LEU A 170 26.58 -3.28 -2.58
C LEU A 170 26.66 -2.19 -1.48
N PHE A 171 25.50 -1.69 -1.05
CA PHE A 171 25.42 -0.71 0.02
C PHE A 171 25.89 -1.30 1.36
N ASN A 172 25.44 -2.51 1.70
CA ASN A 172 25.83 -3.16 2.95
C ASN A 172 27.32 -3.45 3.01
N SER A 173 27.92 -4.01 1.94
CA SER A 173 29.35 -4.31 1.93
C SER A 173 30.19 -3.05 2.08
N THR A 174 29.83 -1.99 1.32
CA THR A 174 30.51 -0.69 1.40
C THR A 174 30.37 -0.07 2.79
N LEU A 175 29.16 -0.11 3.37
CA LEU A 175 28.92 0.44 4.69
C LEU A 175 29.64 -0.36 5.78
N GLU A 176 29.77 -1.67 5.64
CA GLU A 176 30.47 -2.53 6.59
C GLU A 176 31.98 -2.30 6.56
N GLU A 177 32.57 -2.17 5.38
CA GLU A 177 34.00 -1.87 5.19
C GLU A 177 34.39 -0.48 5.71
N HIS A 178 33.47 0.48 5.66
CA HIS A 178 33.75 1.89 5.99
C HIS A 178 32.92 2.44 7.15
N TYR A 179 32.36 1.57 7.98
CA TYR A 179 31.38 1.95 8.99
C TYR A 179 31.87 3.03 9.95
N ASP A 180 33.10 2.88 10.47
CA ASP A 180 33.68 3.81 11.44
C ASP A 180 33.86 5.22 10.88
N GLU A 181 34.17 5.31 9.60
CA GLU A 181 34.32 6.58 8.90
C GLU A 181 32.98 7.24 8.61
N VAL A 182 32.00 6.48 8.09
CA VAL A 182 30.64 6.98 7.83
C VAL A 182 30.00 7.49 9.13
N ARG A 183 30.21 6.77 10.23
CA ARG A 183 29.77 7.19 11.57
C ARG A 183 30.47 8.48 12.03
N GLY A 184 31.69 8.74 11.55
CA GLY A 184 32.46 9.94 11.83
C GLY A 184 32.01 11.18 11.04
N TRP A 185 31.25 11.04 9.95
CA TRP A 185 30.77 12.17 9.14
C TRP A 185 29.68 13.00 9.83
N LEU A 186 28.90 12.40 10.73
CA LEU A 186 27.95 13.15 11.52
C LEU A 186 28.72 13.91 12.61
N PRO A 187 28.64 15.26 12.66
CA PRO A 187 29.22 16.00 13.77
C PRO A 187 28.58 15.47 15.04
N ARG A 188 29.38 14.84 15.90
CA ARG A 188 28.98 14.60 17.29
C ARG A 188 28.64 15.98 17.83
N ARG A 189 27.35 16.34 17.88
CA ARG A 189 26.88 17.35 18.83
C ARG A 189 27.33 16.78 20.16
N ARG A 190 28.49 17.24 20.63
CA ARG A 190 28.94 17.00 21.99
C ARG A 190 27.83 17.64 22.80
N VAL A 191 26.84 16.84 23.21
CA VAL A 191 26.03 17.17 24.36
C VAL A 191 27.06 17.29 25.45
N ARG A 192 27.57 18.50 25.68
CA ARG A 192 28.48 18.79 26.77
C ARG A 192 27.77 18.21 27.99
N PRO A 193 28.35 17.23 28.69
CA PRO A 193 27.86 16.88 30.02
C PRO A 193 27.92 18.20 30.78
N ARG A 194 26.76 18.71 31.18
CA ARG A 194 26.66 19.98 31.90
C ARG A 194 27.47 19.79 33.19
N PRO A 195 28.65 20.44 33.34
CA PRO A 195 29.42 20.29 34.57
C PRO A 195 28.69 21.09 35.63
N GLY A 196 28.14 20.40 36.63
CA GLY A 196 27.32 21.03 37.68
C GLY A 196 25.86 20.58 37.73
N GLY A 197 25.49 19.45 37.12
CA GLY A 197 24.29 18.71 37.48
C GLY A 197 24.62 17.61 38.46
N ALA A 198 24.62 17.93 39.76
CA ALA A 198 24.74 16.96 40.84
C ALA A 198 23.86 15.72 40.58
N SER A 199 24.41 14.54 40.89
CA SER A 199 23.70 13.32 41.25
C SER A 199 22.25 13.19 40.75
N LYS A 200 22.03 12.33 39.74
CA LYS A 200 20.82 11.50 39.71
C LYS A 200 21.14 10.08 40.14
N LYS A 201 21.82 9.96 41.29
CA LYS A 201 21.53 8.88 42.24
C LYS A 201 20.20 9.31 42.91
N GLY A 202 19.07 8.96 42.28
CA GLY A 202 17.72 9.27 42.81
C GLY A 202 16.76 9.93 41.81
N ARG A 203 16.18 9.14 40.90
CA ARG A 203 14.83 9.30 40.32
C ARG A 203 14.40 8.17 39.37
N ASP A 204 15.18 7.08 39.29
CA ASP A 204 14.69 5.82 38.75
C ASP A 204 13.87 5.12 39.84
N ALA A 205 12.71 5.70 40.17
CA ALA A 205 11.66 4.86 40.72
C ALA A 205 11.44 3.74 39.69
N PRO A 206 11.37 2.46 40.09
CA PRO A 206 11.07 1.39 39.15
C PRO A 206 9.72 1.74 38.51
N VAL A 207 9.76 2.24 37.27
CA VAL A 207 8.58 2.58 36.50
C VAL A 207 7.70 1.34 36.53
N SER A 208 6.49 1.45 37.07
CA SER A 208 5.64 0.27 37.23
C SER A 208 5.32 -0.31 35.85
N ALA A 209 5.04 -1.61 35.77
CA ALA A 209 4.62 -2.22 34.51
C ALA A 209 3.38 -1.52 33.93
N ALA A 210 2.50 -1.03 34.79
CA ALA A 210 1.33 -0.23 34.43
C ALA A 210 1.71 1.09 33.74
N GLU A 211 2.68 1.85 34.28
CA GLU A 211 3.10 3.11 33.67
C GLU A 211 3.76 2.90 32.30
N ARG A 212 4.56 1.83 32.12
CA ARG A 212 5.08 1.46 30.79
C ARG A 212 3.96 1.11 29.81
N GLY A 213 2.97 0.35 30.26
CA GLY A 213 1.79 0.00 29.45
C GLY A 213 1.00 1.24 29.01
N ILE A 214 0.78 2.20 29.92
CA ILE A 214 0.10 3.46 29.61
C ILE A 214 0.89 4.28 28.58
N LYS A 215 2.20 4.44 28.76
CA LYS A 215 3.05 5.18 27.80
C LYS A 215 3.03 4.54 26.41
N PHE A 216 3.06 3.22 26.35
CA PHE A 216 2.93 2.47 25.10
C PHE A 216 1.55 2.66 24.46
N GLY A 217 0.47 2.58 25.24
CA GLY A 217 -0.88 2.84 24.76
C GLY A 217 -1.03 4.25 24.19
N LEU A 218 -0.54 5.27 24.90
CA LEU A 218 -0.52 6.66 24.43
C LEU A 218 0.31 6.83 23.15
N PHE A 219 1.46 6.16 23.06
CA PHE A 219 2.29 6.17 21.85
C PHE A 219 1.54 5.60 20.63
N LEU A 220 0.82 4.49 20.81
CA LEU A 220 0.03 3.88 19.73
C LEU A 220 -1.18 4.72 19.34
N VAL A 221 -1.86 5.35 20.31
CA VAL A 221 -2.94 6.32 20.03
C VAL A 221 -2.41 7.52 19.25
N ALA A 222 -1.26 8.07 19.65
CA ALA A 222 -0.60 9.14 18.90
C ALA A 222 -0.27 8.70 17.47
N GLY A 223 0.24 7.47 17.30
CA GLY A 223 0.47 6.86 15.99
C GLY A 223 -0.81 6.75 15.15
N GLY A 224 -1.91 6.27 15.75
CA GLY A 224 -3.21 6.18 15.08
C GLY A 224 -3.76 7.54 14.64
N ILE A 225 -3.59 8.58 15.46
CA ILE A 225 -3.94 9.96 15.10
C ILE A 225 -3.08 10.45 13.93
N LEU A 226 -1.76 10.24 13.98
CA LEU A 226 -0.84 10.65 12.91
C LEU A 226 -1.15 9.95 11.58
N TYR A 227 -1.46 8.65 11.60
CA TYR A 227 -1.93 7.95 10.41
C TYR A 227 -3.26 8.51 9.89
N ALA A 228 -4.21 8.80 10.78
CA ALA A 228 -5.50 9.36 10.39
C ALA A 228 -5.35 10.77 9.76
N LEU A 229 -4.39 11.58 10.23
CA LEU A 229 -4.06 12.90 9.69
C LEU A 229 -3.53 12.88 8.25
N LEU A 230 -3.06 11.73 7.75
CA LEU A 230 -2.71 11.57 6.33
C LEU A 230 -3.95 11.65 5.43
N SER A 231 -5.13 11.33 5.96
CA SER A 231 -6.39 11.38 5.21
C SER A 231 -6.80 12.84 4.93
N PRO A 232 -7.09 13.21 3.67
CA PRO A 232 -7.62 14.53 3.33
C PRO A 232 -8.94 14.87 4.03
N SER A 233 -9.78 13.86 4.24
CA SER A 233 -11.09 13.99 4.89
C SER A 233 -11.05 13.99 6.41
N PHE A 234 -9.85 13.95 7.02
CA PHE A 234 -9.72 13.99 8.47
C PHE A 234 -10.30 15.29 9.04
N GLY A 235 -11.21 15.17 10.01
CA GLY A 235 -11.87 16.30 10.65
C GLY A 235 -12.53 15.91 11.97
N LEU A 236 -13.26 16.85 12.58
CA LEU A 236 -14.00 16.62 13.82
C LEU A 236 -15.35 15.94 13.51
N ASN A 237 -15.32 14.64 13.22
CA ASN A 237 -16.51 13.84 12.92
C ASN A 237 -16.35 12.38 13.37
N TRP A 238 -17.47 11.64 13.41
CA TRP A 238 -17.48 10.24 13.86
C TRP A 238 -16.71 9.31 12.94
N SER A 239 -16.65 9.57 11.63
CA SER A 239 -15.82 8.80 10.69
C SER A 239 -14.34 8.90 11.05
N SER A 240 -13.85 10.09 11.42
CA SER A 240 -12.45 10.32 11.79
C SER A 240 -12.12 9.67 13.12
N VAL A 241 -13.01 9.74 14.11
CA VAL A 241 -12.86 9.01 15.38
C VAL A 241 -12.81 7.51 15.12
N ALA A 242 -13.71 6.98 14.30
CA ALA A 242 -13.73 5.56 13.95
C ALA A 242 -12.43 5.12 13.25
N ASN A 243 -11.91 5.96 12.34
CA ASN A 243 -10.65 5.72 11.65
C ASN A 243 -9.45 5.71 12.60
N VAL A 244 -9.37 6.68 13.54
CA VAL A 244 -8.30 6.74 14.56
C VAL A 244 -8.33 5.48 15.44
N LEU A 245 -9.51 5.04 15.88
CA LEU A 245 -9.65 3.83 16.69
C LEU A 245 -9.24 2.59 15.89
N GLY A 246 -9.67 2.47 14.63
CA GLY A 246 -9.29 1.37 13.74
C GLY A 246 -7.78 1.30 13.51
N LEU A 247 -7.15 2.44 13.18
CA LEU A 247 -5.71 2.55 12.99
C LEU A 247 -4.93 2.24 14.28
N THR A 248 -5.39 2.74 15.42
CA THR A 248 -4.77 2.43 16.72
C THR A 248 -4.83 0.94 17.03
N LEU A 249 -6.00 0.31 16.84
CA LEU A 249 -6.17 -1.13 17.04
C LEU A 249 -5.27 -1.92 16.09
N SER A 250 -5.14 -1.48 14.83
CA SER A 250 -4.23 -2.08 13.87
C SER A 250 -2.78 -1.99 14.32
N LEU A 251 -2.33 -0.83 14.80
CA LEU A 251 -0.97 -0.67 15.31
C LEU A 251 -0.71 -1.60 16.51
N ILE A 252 -1.69 -1.74 17.42
CA ILE A 252 -1.63 -2.71 18.52
C ILE A 252 -1.44 -4.14 17.96
N VAL A 253 -2.31 -4.56 17.04
CA VAL A 253 -2.30 -5.92 16.48
C VAL A 253 -0.99 -6.23 15.76
N VAL A 254 -0.50 -5.32 14.90
CA VAL A 254 0.74 -5.53 14.14
C VAL A 254 1.97 -5.52 15.08
N THR A 255 2.03 -4.58 16.03
CA THR A 255 3.15 -4.48 16.99
C THR A 255 3.21 -5.71 17.89
N ILE A 256 2.07 -6.13 18.44
CA ILE A 256 1.98 -7.36 19.23
C ILE A 256 2.28 -8.56 18.34
N GLY A 257 1.84 -8.57 17.07
CA GLY A 257 2.08 -9.66 16.14
C GLY A 257 3.57 -9.93 15.93
N PHE A 258 4.39 -8.88 15.75
CA PHE A 258 5.84 -9.04 15.67
C PHE A 258 6.46 -9.52 16.98
N ALA A 259 5.98 -9.01 18.12
CA ALA A 259 6.55 -9.31 19.43
C ALA A 259 6.13 -10.67 20.01
N LEU A 260 4.92 -11.14 19.72
CA LEU A 260 4.28 -12.25 20.42
C LEU A 260 5.05 -13.57 20.31
N PRO A 261 5.52 -14.02 19.14
CA PRO A 261 6.33 -15.24 19.06
C PRO A 261 7.61 -15.15 19.89
N GLY A 262 8.25 -13.98 19.91
CA GLY A 262 9.42 -13.69 20.74
C GLY A 262 9.11 -13.78 22.22
N MET A 263 8.06 -13.09 22.67
CA MET A 263 7.62 -13.11 24.06
C MET A 263 7.28 -14.53 24.53
N VAL A 264 6.53 -15.30 23.73
CA VAL A 264 6.18 -16.69 24.06
C VAL A 264 7.42 -17.56 24.16
N TYR A 265 8.35 -17.44 23.21
CA TYR A 265 9.59 -18.22 23.22
C TYR A 265 10.47 -17.86 24.42
N MET A 266 10.70 -16.57 24.70
CA MET A 266 11.53 -16.13 25.83
C MET A 266 10.92 -16.50 27.18
N ARG A 267 9.61 -16.34 27.33
CA ARG A 267 8.93 -16.68 28.57
C ARG A 267 8.99 -18.18 28.85
N ARG A 268 8.83 -19.03 27.83
CA ARG A 268 8.86 -20.49 27.99
C ARG A 268 10.27 -21.06 28.17
N ARG A 269 11.29 -20.50 27.50
CA ARG A 269 12.65 -21.04 27.53
C ARG A 269 13.55 -20.40 28.58
N PHE A 270 13.37 -19.12 28.86
CA PHE A 270 14.28 -18.35 29.69
C PHE A 270 13.59 -17.64 30.85
N HIS A 271 12.27 -17.78 31.00
CA HIS A 271 11.46 -17.07 31.99
C HIS A 271 11.62 -15.54 31.94
N ASP A 272 12.07 -15.00 30.79
CA ASP A 272 12.17 -13.57 30.55
C ASP A 272 10.87 -13.09 29.90
N SER A 273 10.19 -12.14 30.53
CA SER A 273 8.92 -11.57 30.04
C SER A 273 9.14 -10.43 29.05
N GLY A 274 10.39 -10.01 28.83
CA GLY A 274 10.73 -8.84 28.04
C GLY A 274 10.25 -7.53 28.68
N TYR A 275 10.64 -6.42 28.10
CA TYR A 275 10.12 -5.10 28.45
C TYR A 275 9.80 -4.30 27.20
N ILE A 276 8.77 -3.46 27.30
CA ILE A 276 8.36 -2.58 26.21
C ILE A 276 9.39 -1.47 26.08
N GLU A 277 9.89 -1.29 24.86
CA GLU A 277 10.78 -0.21 24.50
C GLU A 277 10.10 0.66 23.44
N ILE A 278 9.94 1.94 23.75
CA ILE A 278 9.42 2.95 22.83
C ILE A 278 10.45 4.07 22.70
N LEU A 279 10.60 4.59 21.50
CA LEU A 279 11.43 5.77 21.25
C LEU A 279 10.51 6.97 21.02
N PRO A 280 10.03 7.66 22.07
CA PRO A 280 8.99 8.69 21.94
C PRO A 280 9.40 9.86 21.04
N GLY A 281 10.69 10.17 20.94
CA GLY A 281 11.19 11.21 20.02
C GLY A 281 10.89 10.92 18.54
N THR A 282 10.65 9.66 18.18
CA THR A 282 10.32 9.26 16.81
C THR A 282 8.92 9.72 16.38
N VAL A 283 8.02 10.00 17.33
CA VAL A 283 6.71 10.64 17.05
C VAL A 283 6.86 12.01 16.39
N LEU A 284 7.88 12.79 16.75
CA LEU A 284 8.14 14.08 16.13
C LEU A 284 8.56 13.94 14.67
N LEU A 285 9.35 12.90 14.36
CA LEU A 285 9.71 12.56 12.99
C LEU A 285 8.47 12.13 12.20
N ALA A 286 7.63 11.26 12.78
CA ALA A 286 6.38 10.85 12.16
C ALA A 286 5.44 12.03 11.89
N ALA A 287 5.32 12.97 12.83
CA ALA A 287 4.56 14.20 12.66
C ALA A 287 5.12 15.07 11.52
N ALA A 288 6.45 15.21 11.42
CA ALA A 288 7.08 15.93 10.31
C ALA A 288 6.79 15.26 8.96
N CYS A 289 6.87 13.92 8.87
CA CYS A 289 6.52 13.16 7.67
C CYS A 289 5.06 13.38 7.26
N VAL A 290 4.14 13.38 8.22
CA VAL A 290 2.71 13.67 7.98
C VAL A 290 2.52 15.09 7.46
N LEU A 291 3.15 16.08 8.09
CA LEU A 291 3.07 17.49 7.68
C LEU A 291 3.56 17.70 6.25
N VAL A 292 4.74 17.14 5.91
CA VAL A 292 5.29 17.24 4.55
C VAL A 292 4.40 16.54 3.54
N SER A 293 3.93 15.31 3.85
CA SER A 293 3.04 14.56 2.97
C SER A 293 1.75 15.33 2.68
N ARG A 294 1.16 15.97 3.70
CA ARG A 294 -0.04 16.80 3.56
C ARG A 294 0.22 18.08 2.78
N ALA A 295 1.35 18.73 3.00
CA ALA A 295 1.72 19.98 2.33
C ALA A 295 1.93 19.82 0.82
N ILE A 296 2.48 18.67 0.39
CA ILE A 296 2.72 18.39 -1.05
C ILE A 296 1.64 17.51 -1.69
N HIS A 297 0.55 17.23 -0.97
CA HIS A 297 -0.53 16.33 -1.41
C HIS A 297 -0.02 14.94 -1.85
N PHE A 298 0.98 14.40 -1.15
CA PHE A 298 1.52 13.06 -1.44
C PHE A 298 0.51 12.00 -1.00
N GLN A 299 0.01 11.21 -1.96
CA GLN A 299 -1.00 10.18 -1.74
C GLN A 299 -0.57 8.87 -2.42
N PRO A 300 -0.54 7.73 -1.68
CA PRO A 300 -0.77 7.62 -0.23
C PRO A 300 0.31 8.36 0.58
N GLY A 301 -0.09 8.93 1.71
CA GLY A 301 0.81 9.72 2.55
C GLY A 301 1.91 8.88 3.18
N TYR A 302 3.09 9.47 3.41
CA TYR A 302 4.24 8.79 4.00
C TYR A 302 4.34 9.07 5.50
N LEU A 303 4.42 8.02 6.31
CA LEU A 303 4.64 8.11 7.76
C LEU A 303 5.73 7.13 8.15
N TYR A 304 6.82 7.68 8.70
CA TYR A 304 7.94 6.91 9.21
C TYR A 304 8.29 7.36 10.63
N GLY A 305 8.85 6.46 11.43
CA GLY A 305 9.32 6.79 12.77
C GLY A 305 8.32 6.51 13.88
N LEU A 306 7.44 5.50 13.75
CA LEU A 306 6.76 4.94 14.92
C LEU A 306 7.52 3.68 15.35
N ILE A 307 8.60 3.88 16.13
CA ILE A 307 9.45 2.79 16.59
C ILE A 307 9.02 2.36 18.00
N ALA A 308 8.36 1.20 18.07
CA ALA A 308 7.99 0.54 19.30
C ALA A 308 8.20 -0.98 19.18
N GLY A 309 8.67 -1.60 20.25
CA GLY A 309 8.96 -3.03 20.26
C GLY A 309 9.09 -3.61 21.66
N VAL A 310 9.50 -4.87 21.70
CA VAL A 310 9.80 -5.58 22.95
C VAL A 310 11.27 -5.96 22.93
N ALA A 311 12.01 -5.54 23.95
CA ALA A 311 13.39 -5.90 24.18
C ALA A 311 13.49 -6.99 25.25
N PHE A 312 14.54 -7.82 25.14
CA PHE A 312 14.80 -8.93 26.04
C PHE A 312 16.16 -8.75 26.71
N ARG A 313 16.32 -9.24 27.95
CA ARG A 313 17.57 -9.08 28.72
C ARG A 313 18.65 -10.05 28.29
N ARG A 314 18.27 -11.14 27.63
CA ARG A 314 19.21 -12.14 27.10
C ARG A 314 19.41 -11.96 25.61
N GLU A 315 20.68 -12.00 25.22
CA GLU A 315 21.08 -12.13 23.83
C GLU A 315 20.80 -13.56 23.34
N LEU A 316 20.30 -13.67 22.11
CA LEU A 316 20.08 -14.94 21.46
C LEU A 316 21.28 -15.33 20.61
N THR A 317 21.44 -16.64 20.42
CA THR A 317 22.34 -17.12 19.37
C THR A 317 21.81 -16.69 18.00
N LYS A 318 22.71 -16.38 17.06
CA LYS A 318 22.34 -15.97 15.68
C LYS A 318 21.31 -16.90 15.02
N ARG A 319 21.42 -18.21 15.28
CA ARG A 319 20.50 -19.24 14.79
C ARG A 319 19.11 -19.13 15.43
N ALA A 320 19.03 -18.88 16.73
CA ALA A 320 17.75 -18.69 17.42
C ALA A 320 17.09 -17.37 17.02
N GLU A 321 17.87 -16.31 16.85
CA GLU A 321 17.41 -15.01 16.38
C GLU A 321 16.81 -15.11 14.97
N GLY A 322 17.55 -15.64 13.99
CA GLY A 322 17.04 -15.79 12.62
C GLY A 322 15.79 -16.68 12.52
N ARG A 323 15.72 -17.77 13.30
CA ARG A 323 14.51 -18.61 13.38
C ARG A 323 13.34 -17.85 13.98
N LEU A 324 13.58 -17.05 15.02
CA LEU A 324 12.52 -16.29 15.68
C LEU A 324 11.98 -15.19 14.78
N THR A 325 12.87 -14.47 14.08
CA THR A 325 12.51 -13.52 13.04
C THR A 325 11.65 -14.17 11.96
N ALA A 326 11.99 -15.39 11.52
CA ALA A 326 11.18 -16.14 10.55
C ALA A 326 9.75 -16.40 11.04
N VAL A 327 9.62 -16.84 12.30
CA VAL A 327 8.32 -17.14 12.93
C VAL A 327 7.50 -15.87 13.13
N SER A 328 8.11 -14.78 13.60
CA SER A 328 7.43 -13.48 13.74
C SER A 328 6.95 -12.94 12.39
N ALA A 329 7.78 -13.00 11.36
CA ALA A 329 7.40 -12.56 10.01
C ALA A 329 6.24 -13.41 9.45
N ALA A 330 6.33 -14.74 9.55
CA ALA A 330 5.27 -15.64 9.13
C ALA A 330 3.97 -15.42 9.92
N PHE A 331 4.06 -15.17 11.23
CA PHE A 331 2.91 -14.90 12.07
C PHE A 331 2.18 -13.61 11.65
N VAL A 332 2.92 -12.50 11.48
CA VAL A 332 2.32 -11.23 11.02
C VAL A 332 1.73 -11.38 9.62
N LEU A 333 2.36 -12.13 8.73
CA LEU A 333 1.82 -12.39 7.39
C LEU A 333 0.48 -13.12 7.48
N VAL A 334 0.40 -14.19 8.28
CA VAL A 334 -0.85 -14.93 8.51
C VAL A 334 -1.92 -14.03 9.13
N VAL A 335 -1.59 -13.26 10.16
CA VAL A 335 -2.54 -12.32 10.79
C VAL A 335 -3.06 -11.29 9.78
N SER A 336 -2.18 -10.78 8.91
CA SER A 336 -2.54 -9.80 7.87
C SER A 336 -3.49 -10.40 6.84
N VAL A 337 -3.21 -11.62 6.35
CA VAL A 337 -4.09 -12.32 5.39
C VAL A 337 -5.42 -12.72 6.03
N VAL A 338 -5.41 -13.20 7.28
CA VAL A 338 -6.64 -13.52 8.01
C VAL A 338 -7.49 -12.28 8.21
N ALA A 339 -6.90 -11.14 8.62
CA ALA A 339 -7.61 -9.88 8.74
C ALA A 339 -8.26 -9.45 7.42
N TRP A 340 -7.55 -9.62 6.30
CA TRP A 340 -8.05 -9.34 4.97
C TRP A 340 -9.26 -10.20 4.56
N ILE A 341 -9.24 -11.50 4.88
CA ILE A 341 -10.35 -12.44 4.62
C ILE A 341 -11.55 -12.15 5.55
N VAL A 342 -11.31 -12.01 6.85
CA VAL A 342 -12.35 -11.72 7.86
C VAL A 342 -13.04 -10.39 7.58
N ARG A 343 -12.36 -9.46 6.91
CA ARG A 343 -12.94 -8.18 6.50
C ARG A 343 -14.10 -8.31 5.51
N VAL A 344 -14.19 -9.37 4.70
CA VAL A 344 -15.22 -9.49 3.64
C VAL A 344 -16.65 -9.24 4.14
N PRO A 345 -17.18 -9.96 5.15
CA PRO A 345 -18.51 -9.70 5.68
C PRO A 345 -18.64 -8.32 6.34
N ILE A 346 -17.57 -7.82 6.97
CA ILE A 346 -17.55 -6.52 7.64
C ILE A 346 -17.63 -5.38 6.62
N ALA A 347 -16.83 -5.42 5.56
CA ALA A 347 -16.85 -4.47 4.46
C ALA A 347 -18.21 -4.48 3.75
N HIS A 348 -18.77 -5.66 3.50
CA HIS A 348 -20.10 -5.80 2.92
C HIS A 348 -21.17 -5.12 3.79
N ALA A 349 -21.18 -5.36 5.10
CA ALA A 349 -22.13 -4.72 6.00
C ALA A 349 -21.85 -3.20 6.17
N ALA A 350 -20.59 -2.78 6.15
CA ALA A 350 -20.18 -1.38 6.28
C ALA A 350 -20.50 -0.55 5.02
N SER A 351 -20.64 -1.20 3.87
CA SER A 351 -20.96 -0.56 2.59
C SER A 351 -22.43 -0.15 2.45
N ASN A 352 -23.28 -0.50 3.43
CA ASN A 352 -24.66 -0.05 3.47
C ASN A 352 -24.71 1.47 3.71
N GLY A 353 -25.77 2.14 3.23
CA GLY A 353 -25.88 3.60 3.30
C GLY A 353 -25.89 4.21 4.73
N HIS A 354 -26.01 3.38 5.78
CA HIS A 354 -26.02 3.82 7.18
C HIS A 354 -25.26 2.81 8.06
N PRO A 355 -23.91 2.78 8.01
CA PRO A 355 -23.14 1.80 8.76
C PRO A 355 -23.07 2.17 10.25
N GLY A 356 -23.09 1.16 11.13
CA GLY A 356 -22.89 1.35 12.56
C GLY A 356 -21.45 1.73 12.91
N PHE A 357 -21.25 2.49 13.99
CA PHE A 357 -19.94 3.01 14.40
C PHE A 357 -18.86 1.93 14.53
N TRP A 358 -19.13 0.88 15.31
CA TRP A 358 -18.17 -0.20 15.53
C TRP A 358 -17.86 -1.01 14.28
N LEU A 359 -18.79 -1.03 13.32
CA LEU A 359 -18.58 -1.70 12.04
C LEU A 359 -17.59 -0.94 11.17
N VAL A 360 -17.67 0.40 11.18
CA VAL A 360 -16.69 1.27 10.52
C VAL A 360 -15.32 1.17 11.20
N VAL A 361 -15.27 1.12 12.53
CA VAL A 361 -14.02 0.88 13.29
C VAL A 361 -13.40 -0.47 12.89
N ALA A 362 -14.21 -1.53 12.83
CA ALA A 362 -13.74 -2.86 12.46
C ALA A 362 -13.23 -2.91 11.01
N ASP A 363 -13.96 -2.32 10.05
CA ASP A 363 -13.51 -2.25 8.65
C ASP A 363 -12.20 -1.48 8.51
N ALA A 364 -12.09 -0.31 9.17
CA ALA A 364 -10.86 0.48 9.19
C ALA A 364 -9.69 -0.27 9.84
N GLY A 365 -9.94 -0.93 10.98
CA GLY A 365 -8.94 -1.72 11.69
C GLY A 365 -8.44 -2.91 10.89
N LEU A 366 -9.33 -3.73 10.34
CA LEU A 366 -8.96 -4.90 9.54
C LEU A 366 -8.24 -4.52 8.24
N SER A 367 -8.69 -3.46 7.56
CA SER A 367 -8.02 -2.91 6.38
C SER A 367 -6.61 -2.45 6.72
N SER A 368 -6.46 -1.77 7.86
CA SER A 368 -5.17 -1.26 8.32
C SER A 368 -4.24 -2.39 8.78
N VAL A 369 -4.75 -3.44 9.43
CA VAL A 369 -3.93 -4.60 9.85
C VAL A 369 -3.31 -5.27 8.63
N PHE A 370 -4.12 -5.49 7.60
CA PHE A 370 -3.65 -6.06 6.35
C PHE A 370 -2.58 -5.17 5.69
N LEU A 371 -2.87 -3.88 5.53
CA LEU A 371 -1.98 -2.94 4.84
C LEU A 371 -0.69 -2.70 5.62
N LEU A 372 -0.78 -2.31 6.89
CA LEU A 372 0.39 -2.01 7.72
C LEU A 372 1.22 -3.25 8.00
N GLY A 373 0.58 -4.41 8.18
CA GLY A 373 1.28 -5.68 8.36
C GLY A 373 2.09 -6.08 7.13
N LEU A 374 1.49 -5.99 5.94
CA LEU A 374 2.17 -6.33 4.69
C LEU A 374 3.29 -5.33 4.35
N ASP A 375 3.04 -4.03 4.50
CA ASP A 375 4.04 -2.97 4.28
C ASP A 375 5.23 -3.11 5.25
N SER A 376 4.95 -3.32 6.54
CA SER A 376 5.98 -3.55 7.56
C SER A 376 6.83 -4.78 7.26
N LEU A 377 6.24 -5.85 6.71
CA LEU A 377 6.98 -7.05 6.32
C LEU A 377 7.87 -6.80 5.10
N VAL A 378 7.39 -6.08 4.08
CA VAL A 378 8.20 -5.74 2.90
C VAL A 378 9.44 -4.96 3.32
N ILE A 379 9.29 -3.98 4.21
CA ILE A 379 10.42 -3.18 4.70
C ILE A 379 11.30 -4.00 5.64
N SER A 380 10.74 -4.65 6.67
CA SER A 380 11.55 -5.35 7.69
C SER A 380 12.34 -6.54 7.14
N LEU A 381 11.85 -7.21 6.09
CA LEU A 381 12.52 -8.34 5.45
C LEU A 381 13.56 -7.91 4.40
N LEU A 382 13.72 -6.61 4.12
CA LEU A 382 14.82 -6.12 3.32
C LEU A 382 16.16 -6.60 3.93
N PRO A 383 17.09 -7.10 3.10
CA PRO A 383 18.33 -7.69 3.59
C PRO A 383 19.37 -6.62 3.98
N LEU A 384 18.97 -5.56 4.68
CA LEU A 384 19.85 -4.49 5.16
C LEU A 384 20.32 -4.78 6.59
N ARG A 385 21.55 -4.39 6.93
CA ARG A 385 22.20 -4.70 8.23
C ARG A 385 21.38 -4.32 9.47
N PHE A 386 20.59 -3.25 9.40
CA PHE A 386 19.76 -2.76 10.52
C PHE A 386 18.35 -3.34 10.55
N LEU A 387 17.99 -4.16 9.56
CA LEU A 387 16.67 -4.74 9.41
C LEU A 387 16.69 -6.23 9.67
N GLU A 388 15.51 -6.75 10.02
CA GLU A 388 15.29 -8.14 10.41
C GLU A 388 15.62 -9.13 9.28
N GLY A 389 15.50 -8.72 8.02
CA GLY A 389 15.86 -9.52 6.85
C GLY A 389 17.31 -10.01 6.85
N SER A 390 18.25 -9.21 7.39
CA SER A 390 19.66 -9.62 7.49
C SER A 390 19.85 -10.81 8.46
N LYS A 391 19.18 -10.78 9.61
CA LYS A 391 19.18 -11.85 10.60
C LYS A 391 18.62 -13.14 10.01
N LEU A 392 17.49 -13.04 9.32
CA LEU A 392 16.85 -14.16 8.64
C LEU A 392 17.75 -14.77 7.56
N ARG A 393 18.34 -13.92 6.69
CA ARG A 393 19.23 -14.36 5.60
C ARG A 393 20.52 -15.00 6.12
N SER A 394 21.06 -14.51 7.25
CA SER A 394 22.24 -15.09 7.90
C SER A 394 21.99 -16.50 8.44
N TRP A 395 20.75 -16.80 8.83
CA TRP A 395 20.32 -18.12 9.27
C TRP A 395 19.98 -19.06 8.10
N SER A 396 19.19 -18.58 7.13
CA SER A 396 18.80 -19.35 5.95
C SER A 396 18.49 -18.43 4.76
N LYS A 397 19.35 -18.45 3.74
CA LYS A 397 19.12 -17.72 2.48
C LYS A 397 17.83 -18.16 1.79
N ALA A 398 17.53 -19.45 1.80
CA ALA A 398 16.30 -20.00 1.23
C ALA A 398 15.07 -19.58 2.05
N GLY A 399 15.14 -19.65 3.39
CA GLY A 399 14.05 -19.20 4.26
C GLY A 399 13.72 -17.72 4.09
N TRP A 400 14.76 -16.89 3.98
CA TRP A 400 14.61 -15.47 3.64
C TRP A 400 13.98 -15.29 2.25
N ALA A 401 14.51 -15.94 1.21
CA ALA A 401 14.02 -15.79 -0.15
C ALA A 401 12.54 -16.20 -0.28
N THR A 402 12.13 -17.27 0.41
CA THR A 402 10.73 -17.72 0.44
C THR A 402 9.84 -16.72 1.17
N LEU A 403 10.15 -16.33 2.41
CA LEU A 403 9.31 -15.42 3.19
C LEU A 403 9.22 -14.03 2.54
N PHE A 404 10.36 -13.49 2.10
CA PHE A 404 10.40 -12.21 1.44
C PHE A 404 9.73 -12.29 0.06
N GLY A 405 9.97 -13.33 -0.72
CA GLY A 405 9.33 -13.54 -2.01
C GLY A 405 7.81 -13.66 -1.93
N VAL A 406 7.28 -14.41 -0.96
CA VAL A 406 5.83 -14.52 -0.72
C VAL A 406 5.24 -13.17 -0.29
N THR A 407 5.89 -12.47 0.65
CA THR A 407 5.46 -11.15 1.12
C THR A 407 5.45 -10.14 -0.04
N LEU A 408 6.51 -10.12 -0.84
CA LEU A 408 6.67 -9.21 -1.97
C LEU A 408 5.65 -9.53 -3.07
N PHE A 409 5.42 -10.81 -3.35
CA PHE A 409 4.36 -11.24 -4.27
C PHE A 409 2.99 -10.77 -3.78
N ALA A 410 2.66 -10.98 -2.50
CA ALA A 410 1.40 -10.50 -1.93
C ALA A 410 1.29 -8.97 -2.02
N PHE A 411 2.35 -8.23 -1.73
CA PHE A 411 2.38 -6.76 -1.86
C PHE A 411 2.12 -6.32 -3.31
N VAL A 412 2.83 -6.91 -4.28
CA VAL A 412 2.65 -6.59 -5.69
C VAL A 412 1.25 -6.99 -6.19
N HIS A 413 0.81 -8.21 -5.90
CA HIS A 413 -0.43 -8.76 -6.42
C HIS A 413 -1.67 -8.11 -5.80
N LEU A 414 -1.63 -7.85 -4.48
CA LEU A 414 -2.78 -7.37 -3.73
C LEU A 414 -2.86 -5.85 -3.62
N LEU A 415 -1.73 -5.14 -3.57
CA LEU A 415 -1.71 -3.68 -3.36
C LEU A 415 -1.27 -2.89 -4.59
N LEU A 416 -0.17 -3.28 -5.27
CA LEU A 416 0.39 -2.44 -6.34
C LEU A 416 -0.33 -2.54 -7.69
N ARG A 417 -1.10 -3.60 -7.93
CA ARG A 417 -1.78 -3.73 -9.23
C ARG A 417 -2.80 -2.60 -9.40
N PRO A 418 -2.85 -1.92 -10.57
CA PRO A 418 -3.82 -0.85 -10.81
C PRO A 418 -5.29 -1.27 -10.65
N ASP A 419 -5.58 -2.57 -10.79
CA ASP A 419 -6.90 -3.14 -10.56
C ASP A 419 -7.30 -3.20 -9.08
N SER A 420 -6.36 -3.01 -8.14
CA SER A 420 -6.60 -3.07 -6.69
C SER A 420 -7.24 -1.81 -6.10
N GLY A 421 -7.25 -0.69 -6.84
CA GLY A 421 -7.73 0.61 -6.35
C GLY A 421 -6.75 1.36 -5.44
N TYR A 422 -5.80 0.68 -4.78
CA TYR A 422 -4.92 1.30 -3.76
C TYR A 422 -3.96 2.36 -4.31
N VAL A 423 -3.36 2.12 -5.49
CA VAL A 423 -2.42 3.07 -6.12
C VAL A 423 -3.02 3.77 -7.34
N ALA A 424 -4.31 3.59 -7.58
CA ALA A 424 -5.02 4.05 -8.77
C ALA A 424 -5.18 5.59 -8.85
N ASN A 425 -4.86 6.31 -7.75
CA ASN A 425 -5.05 7.76 -7.60
C ASN A 425 -3.79 8.61 -7.91
N THR A 426 -2.76 8.04 -8.53
CA THR A 426 -1.52 8.79 -8.86
C THR A 426 -1.52 9.18 -10.34
N ARG A 427 -1.41 10.51 -10.61
CA ARG A 427 -1.24 11.04 -11.98
C ARG A 427 0.06 10.57 -12.64
N ILE A 428 1.03 10.17 -11.81
CA ILE A 428 2.27 9.49 -12.22
C ILE A 428 1.98 7.99 -12.09
N SER A 429 2.27 7.21 -13.13
CA SER A 429 2.17 5.75 -13.04
C SER A 429 2.82 5.25 -11.74
N PRO A 430 2.07 4.57 -10.84
CA PRO A 430 2.60 3.96 -9.61
C PRO A 430 3.90 3.21 -9.83
N THR A 431 3.93 2.46 -10.92
CA THR A 431 5.08 1.66 -11.35
C THR A 431 6.27 2.56 -11.66
N GLY A 432 6.07 3.70 -12.31
CA GLY A 432 7.13 4.66 -12.61
C GLY A 432 7.76 5.28 -11.36
N LEU A 433 6.94 5.61 -10.34
CA LEU A 433 7.46 6.16 -9.08
C LEU A 433 8.24 5.09 -8.28
N VAL A 434 7.69 3.88 -8.18
CA VAL A 434 8.35 2.75 -7.51
C VAL A 434 9.67 2.41 -8.21
N VAL A 435 9.65 2.22 -9.53
CA VAL A 435 10.85 1.95 -10.33
C VAL A 435 11.85 3.10 -10.22
N GLY A 436 11.39 4.35 -10.27
CA GLY A 436 12.24 5.53 -10.11
C GLY A 436 12.94 5.58 -8.76
N LEU A 437 12.24 5.28 -7.66
CA LEU A 437 12.82 5.21 -6.32
C LEU A 437 13.86 4.09 -6.21
N PHE A 438 13.61 2.93 -6.84
CA PHE A 438 14.59 1.83 -6.88
C PHE A 438 15.81 2.16 -7.74
N ILE A 439 15.63 2.81 -8.89
CA ILE A 439 16.75 3.29 -9.71
C ILE A 439 17.56 4.31 -8.93
N ALA A 440 16.91 5.24 -8.23
CA ALA A 440 17.57 6.22 -7.38
C ALA A 440 18.36 5.56 -6.23
N PHE A 441 17.78 4.56 -5.57
CA PHE A 441 18.48 3.78 -4.54
C PHE A 441 19.68 3.01 -5.14
N GLY A 442 19.50 2.34 -6.28
CA GLY A 442 20.57 1.67 -7.00
C GLY A 442 21.71 2.60 -7.38
N ALA A 443 21.38 3.77 -7.95
CA ALA A 443 22.35 4.80 -8.28
C ALA A 443 23.07 5.32 -7.03
N LEU A 444 22.35 5.57 -5.94
CA LEU A 444 22.94 5.99 -4.66
C LEU A 444 23.90 4.93 -4.12
N SER A 445 23.54 3.64 -4.17
CA SER A 445 24.42 2.54 -3.75
C SER A 445 25.69 2.46 -4.60
N VAL A 446 25.56 2.63 -5.93
CA VAL A 446 26.72 2.65 -6.85
C VAL A 446 27.61 3.87 -6.62
N VAL A 447 27.02 5.06 -6.43
CA VAL A 447 27.77 6.29 -6.13
C VAL A 447 28.47 6.19 -4.78
N PHE A 448 27.79 5.65 -3.76
CA PHE A 448 28.36 5.43 -2.43
C PHE A 448 29.55 4.46 -2.47
N TRP A 449 29.40 3.34 -3.18
CA TRP A 449 30.50 2.42 -3.45
C TRP A 449 31.64 3.08 -4.25
N GLY A 450 31.31 3.81 -5.31
CA GLY A 450 32.27 4.50 -6.18
C GLY A 450 33.09 5.56 -5.42
N TYR A 451 32.45 6.32 -4.53
CA TYR A 451 33.11 7.29 -3.67
C TYR A 451 34.26 6.67 -2.86
N PHE A 452 34.03 5.50 -2.26
CA PHE A 452 35.05 4.79 -1.50
C PHE A 452 36.06 4.06 -2.39
N ARG A 453 35.63 3.55 -3.55
CA ARG A 453 36.47 2.79 -4.47
C ARG A 453 37.51 3.64 -5.20
N PHE A 454 37.16 4.89 -5.53
CA PHE A 454 37.97 5.78 -6.36
C PHE A 454 38.66 6.91 -5.58
N ARG A 455 38.51 6.98 -4.25
CA ARG A 455 39.25 7.97 -3.46
C ARG A 455 40.73 7.59 -3.32
N PRO A 456 41.66 8.54 -3.43
CA PRO A 456 43.06 8.31 -3.09
C PRO A 456 43.18 7.90 -1.61
N ALA A 457 44.01 6.90 -1.31
CA ALA A 457 44.33 6.55 0.07
C ALA A 457 44.85 7.79 0.81
N ARG A 458 44.33 8.07 2.01
CA ARG A 458 44.89 9.12 2.85
C ARG A 458 46.33 8.70 3.22
N VAL A 459 47.30 9.30 2.57
CA VAL A 459 48.71 9.25 2.94
C VAL A 459 48.80 9.88 4.33
N GLY A 460 48.93 9.07 5.39
CA GLY A 460 49.06 9.58 6.76
C GLY A 460 48.48 8.75 7.89
N ALA A 461 48.07 7.49 7.69
CA ALA A 461 47.89 6.59 8.82
C ALA A 461 49.27 6.13 9.29
N GLU A 462 49.81 6.84 10.28
CA GLU A 462 50.95 6.43 11.10
C GLU A 462 50.85 4.94 11.42
N VAL A 463 51.85 4.17 10.98
CA VAL A 463 52.03 2.78 11.37
C VAL A 463 52.12 2.76 12.90
N PRO A 464 51.23 2.04 13.63
CA PRO A 464 51.40 1.87 15.06
C PRO A 464 52.76 1.20 15.27
N ALA A 465 53.65 1.87 16.01
CA ALA A 465 54.95 1.33 16.36
C ALA A 465 54.78 -0.08 16.93
N GLU A 466 55.55 -1.03 16.39
CA GLU A 466 55.63 -2.39 16.91
C GLU A 466 55.74 -2.37 18.45
N PRO A 467 54.99 -3.22 19.16
CA PRO A 467 55.21 -3.39 20.58
C PRO A 467 56.65 -3.89 20.77
N ARG A 468 57.49 -3.09 21.44
CA ARG A 468 58.81 -3.53 21.89
C ARG A 468 58.63 -4.82 22.65
N GLU A 469 59.15 -5.89 22.08
CA GLU A 469 59.33 -7.18 22.71
C GLU A 469 60.07 -6.96 24.03
N PHE A 470 59.40 -7.24 25.14
CA PHE A 470 60.04 -7.24 26.45
C PHE A 470 60.98 -8.44 26.46
N ASP A 471 62.27 -8.16 26.28
CA ASP A 471 63.36 -9.13 26.37
C ASP A 471 63.37 -9.73 27.79
N LEU A 472 62.79 -10.92 27.91
CA LEU A 472 62.90 -11.81 29.06
C LEU A 472 64.19 -12.64 28.91
N THR A 473 65.35 -11.98 28.89
CA THR A 473 66.62 -12.63 29.19
C THR A 473 67.19 -12.06 30.47
N GLY A 474 66.89 -12.75 31.57
CA GLY A 474 67.47 -12.45 32.86
C GLY A 474 68.99 -12.57 32.85
N ARG A 475 69.65 -11.60 33.49
CA ARG A 475 70.91 -11.80 34.21
C ARG A 475 70.88 -10.91 35.47
N LEU A 476 70.93 -11.63 36.59
CA LEU A 476 71.33 -11.30 37.98
C LEU A 476 71.36 -9.83 38.41
#